data_AF-A0A9Q3F7F5-F1
#
_entry.id   AF-A0A9Q3F7F5-F1
#
_cell.length_a   1.000
_cell.length_b   1.000
_cell.length_c   1.000
_cell.angle_alpha   90.00
_cell.angle_beta   90.00
_cell.angle_gamma   90.00
#
_symmetry.space_group_name_H-M   'P 1'
#
loop_
_entity.id
_entity.type
_entity.pdbx_description
1 polymer ?
#
loop_
_entity_poly.entity_id
_entity_poly.type
_entity_poly.pdbx_seq_one_letter_code
_entity_poly.pdbx_strand_id
1 'polypeptide(L)'
;MILYLHFISSLGIWTSLEELWDEEEDAEEVETVMNVVSSDYHQYLDVFSKVKAEKIPPPCACDHNIELEGSLPPSVSPTQRGIHHSSNPSLPTIVETNASNYALGAVLSQVSDSGKHPIAFDSRKNIPSELNYEIHDKEVLGIVWALKRWRDFLLSLSSPFEVLTNHSSLQYFMSSKVLTHCQACWAEFLSEFHFYITYHPGSLANLPNSLSWWDDVYLERKRISSARIQ
;
A
#
# COMPACT_ATOMS: atom_id res chain seq x y z
N MET A 1 -20.57 35.84 -19.35
CA MET A 1 -20.45 34.39 -19.07
C MET A 1 -21.64 33.81 -18.30
N ILE A 2 -22.31 34.54 -17.40
CA ILE A 2 -23.48 34.03 -16.65
C ILE A 2 -24.77 33.95 -17.51
N LEU A 3 -24.92 34.81 -18.52
CA LEU A 3 -26.11 34.78 -19.41
C LEU A 3 -26.09 33.61 -20.42
N TYR A 4 -24.94 32.96 -20.64
CA TYR A 4 -24.83 31.83 -21.58
C TYR A 4 -25.25 30.50 -20.92
N LEU A 5 -25.10 30.39 -19.60
CA LEU A 5 -25.43 29.17 -18.83
C LEU A 5 -26.94 28.93 -18.67
N HIS A 6 -27.75 30.00 -18.57
CA HIS A 6 -29.21 29.87 -18.47
C HIS A 6 -29.88 29.50 -19.80
N PHE A 7 -29.20 29.74 -20.94
CA PHE A 7 -29.73 29.36 -22.26
C PHE A 7 -29.47 27.88 -22.58
N ILE A 8 -28.32 27.34 -22.13
CA ILE A 8 -27.92 25.95 -22.41
C ILE A 8 -28.69 24.93 -21.54
N SER A 9 -29.13 25.30 -20.33
CA SER A 9 -29.89 24.39 -19.46
C SER A 9 -31.29 24.01 -20.00
N SER A 10 -31.81 24.74 -21.00
CA SER A 10 -33.13 24.50 -21.59
C SER A 10 -33.15 23.54 -22.78
N LEU A 11 -31.99 23.15 -23.32
CA LEU A 11 -31.90 22.38 -24.57
C LEU A 11 -31.48 20.91 -24.40
N GLY A 12 -31.21 20.44 -23.18
CA GLY A 12 -30.89 19.02 -22.93
C GLY A 12 -29.56 18.55 -23.53
N ILE A 13 -28.62 19.46 -23.78
CA ILE A 13 -27.28 19.20 -24.35
C ILE A 13 -26.25 18.98 -23.23
N TRP A 14 -26.61 18.24 -22.17
CA TRP A 14 -25.69 18.04 -21.03
C TRP A 14 -24.70 16.90 -21.31
N THR A 15 -25.13 15.84 -22.00
CA THR A 15 -24.28 14.68 -22.31
C THR A 15 -23.15 14.98 -23.29
N SER A 16 -23.42 15.82 -24.31
CA SER A 16 -22.41 16.12 -25.32
C SER A 16 -21.27 17.02 -24.84
N LEU A 17 -21.43 17.72 -23.72
CA LEU A 17 -20.39 18.62 -23.20
C LEU A 17 -19.41 17.91 -22.26
N GLU A 18 -19.88 16.93 -21.48
CA GLU A 18 -19.00 15.99 -20.75
C GLU A 18 -18.23 15.08 -21.72
N GLU A 19 -18.89 14.54 -22.75
CA GLU A 19 -18.21 13.77 -23.81
C GLU A 19 -17.16 14.61 -24.56
N LEU A 20 -17.43 15.89 -24.82
CA LEU A 20 -16.48 16.80 -25.45
C LEU A 20 -15.29 17.15 -24.53
N TRP A 21 -15.50 17.28 -23.22
CA TRP A 21 -14.42 17.52 -22.27
C TRP A 21 -13.56 16.28 -22.02
N ASP A 22 -14.16 15.09 -22.00
CA ASP A 22 -13.44 13.82 -21.90
C ASP A 22 -12.60 13.54 -23.17
N GLU A 23 -13.10 13.87 -24.37
CA GLU A 23 -12.33 13.72 -25.62
C GLU A 23 -11.14 14.70 -25.72
N GLU A 24 -11.26 15.92 -25.17
CA GLU A 24 -10.20 16.93 -25.19
C GLU A 24 -9.09 16.62 -24.16
N GLU A 25 -9.45 16.04 -23.00
CA GLU A 25 -8.51 15.58 -21.96
C GLU A 25 -7.74 14.31 -22.41
N ASP A 26 -8.42 13.35 -23.07
CA ASP A 26 -7.80 12.15 -23.64
C ASP A 26 -6.75 12.50 -24.73
N ALA A 27 -6.98 13.55 -25.52
CA ALA A 27 -6.05 13.96 -26.58
C ALA A 27 -4.74 14.57 -26.02
N GLU A 28 -4.82 15.36 -24.96
CA GLU A 28 -3.66 15.98 -24.29
C GLU A 28 -2.82 14.92 -23.54
N GLU A 29 -3.47 13.87 -23.01
CA GLU A 29 -2.83 12.74 -22.35
C GLU A 29 -2.08 11.84 -23.35
N VAL A 30 -2.68 11.54 -24.51
CA VAL A 30 -2.02 10.77 -25.58
C VAL A 30 -0.80 11.51 -26.14
N GLU A 31 -0.88 12.82 -26.35
CA GLU A 31 0.25 13.63 -26.84
C GLU A 31 1.40 13.67 -25.82
N THR A 32 1.09 13.75 -24.53
CA THR A 32 2.07 13.66 -23.44
C THR A 32 2.75 12.29 -23.39
N VAL A 33 1.99 11.19 -23.54
CA VAL A 33 2.51 9.82 -23.54
C VAL A 33 3.35 9.54 -24.80
N MET A 34 2.97 10.07 -25.97
CA MET A 34 3.74 9.94 -27.22
C MET A 34 5.16 10.51 -27.11
N ASN A 35 5.36 11.56 -26.30
CA ASN A 35 6.66 12.19 -26.08
C ASN A 35 7.56 11.44 -25.08
N VAL A 36 6.98 10.60 -24.22
CA VAL A 36 7.70 9.81 -23.20
C VAL A 36 7.99 8.39 -23.69
N VAL A 37 7.07 7.82 -24.47
CA VAL A 37 7.12 6.43 -24.93
C VAL A 37 7.83 6.36 -26.27
N SER A 38 8.84 5.48 -26.38
CA SER A 38 9.56 5.20 -27.62
C SER A 38 8.60 4.81 -28.75
N SER A 39 8.90 5.23 -29.99
CA SER A 39 8.01 5.06 -31.16
C SER A 39 7.54 3.62 -31.38
N ASP A 40 8.35 2.65 -30.98
CA ASP A 40 8.06 1.22 -31.13
C ASP A 40 6.80 0.78 -30.35
N TYR A 41 6.39 1.57 -29.35
CA TYR A 41 5.26 1.28 -28.47
C TYR A 41 4.04 2.17 -28.74
N HIS A 42 4.09 3.05 -29.75
CA HIS A 42 2.96 3.92 -30.09
C HIS A 42 1.72 3.13 -30.55
N GLN A 43 1.90 1.89 -31.01
CA GLN A 43 0.78 0.99 -31.34
C GLN A 43 -0.08 0.56 -30.13
N TYR A 44 0.38 0.82 -28.90
CA TYR A 44 -0.29 0.44 -27.65
C TYR A 44 -0.79 1.66 -26.85
N LEU A 45 -0.80 2.86 -27.44
CA LEU A 45 -1.26 4.07 -26.75
C LEU A 45 -2.70 3.95 -26.25
N ASP A 46 -3.51 3.15 -26.94
CA ASP A 46 -4.90 2.92 -26.56
C ASP A 46 -5.08 2.07 -25.30
N VAL A 47 -4.04 1.35 -24.86
CA VAL A 47 -4.00 0.64 -23.57
C VAL A 47 -3.94 1.63 -22.41
N PHE A 48 -3.37 2.81 -22.64
CA PHE A 48 -3.26 3.87 -21.63
C PHE A 48 -4.49 4.79 -21.59
N SER A 49 -5.46 4.60 -22.49
CA SER A 49 -6.74 5.33 -22.45
C SER A 49 -7.58 4.86 -21.26
N LYS A 50 -7.88 5.79 -20.37
CA LYS A 50 -8.69 5.57 -19.18
C LYS A 50 -10.10 5.08 -19.52
N VAL A 51 -10.71 5.67 -20.56
CA VAL A 51 -12.05 5.31 -21.06
C VAL A 51 -12.11 3.85 -21.56
N LYS A 52 -11.02 3.34 -22.14
CA LYS A 52 -10.94 1.94 -22.57
C LYS A 52 -10.67 0.99 -21.40
N ALA A 53 -9.85 1.40 -20.43
CA ALA A 53 -9.52 0.57 -19.26
C ALA A 53 -10.73 0.29 -18.34
N GLU A 54 -11.70 1.21 -18.29
CA GLU A 54 -12.94 1.03 -17.51
C GLU A 54 -13.92 0.03 -18.13
N LYS A 55 -13.77 -0.30 -19.42
CA LYS A 55 -14.62 -1.30 -20.10
C LYS A 55 -14.06 -2.70 -19.86
N ILE A 56 -14.73 -3.46 -19.00
CA ILE A 56 -14.38 -4.86 -18.72
C ILE A 56 -14.50 -5.67 -20.03
N PRO A 57 -13.45 -6.41 -20.44
CA PRO A 57 -13.52 -7.24 -21.63
C PRO A 57 -14.61 -8.32 -21.48
N PRO A 58 -15.22 -8.76 -22.59
CA PRO A 58 -16.23 -9.81 -22.53
C PRO A 58 -15.61 -11.07 -21.91
N PRO A 59 -16.35 -11.78 -21.03
CA PRO A 59 -15.83 -12.94 -20.35
C PRO A 59 -15.39 -14.01 -21.35
N CYS A 60 -14.19 -14.55 -21.15
CA CYS A 60 -13.60 -15.59 -21.97
C CYS A 60 -14.15 -16.96 -21.57
N ALA A 61 -14.11 -17.94 -22.49
CA ALA A 61 -14.60 -19.30 -22.22
C ALA A 61 -13.86 -20.02 -21.07
N CYS A 62 -12.69 -19.52 -20.66
CA CYS A 62 -11.89 -20.03 -19.56
C CYS A 62 -12.08 -19.26 -18.23
N ASP A 63 -12.98 -18.26 -18.18
CA ASP A 63 -13.29 -17.58 -16.94
C ASP A 63 -14.12 -18.51 -16.04
N HIS A 64 -13.61 -18.77 -14.84
CA HIS A 64 -14.31 -19.60 -13.88
C HIS A 64 -15.52 -18.85 -13.32
N ASN A 65 -16.72 -19.40 -13.50
CA ASN A 65 -17.93 -18.88 -12.86
C ASN A 65 -17.83 -19.17 -11.35
N ILE A 66 -17.49 -18.14 -10.56
CA ILE A 66 -17.58 -18.20 -9.11
C ILE A 66 -18.99 -17.73 -8.75
N GLU A 67 -19.82 -18.65 -8.28
CA GLU A 67 -21.14 -18.31 -7.76
C GLU A 67 -20.97 -17.58 -6.43
N LEU A 68 -21.24 -16.28 -6.42
CA LEU A 68 -21.16 -15.46 -5.22
C LEU A 68 -22.39 -15.73 -4.36
N GLU A 69 -22.27 -16.60 -3.36
CA GLU A 69 -23.32 -16.78 -2.35
C GLU A 69 -23.62 -15.46 -1.62
N GLY A 70 -24.91 -15.21 -1.36
CA GLY A 70 -25.49 -13.90 -1.10
C GLY A 70 -24.85 -13.03 -0.02
N SER A 71 -24.65 -11.76 -0.40
CA SER A 71 -24.74 -10.47 0.32
C SER A 71 -24.48 -10.34 1.82
N LEU A 72 -23.90 -11.31 2.52
CA LEU A 72 -23.16 -10.97 3.72
C LEU A 72 -21.87 -10.31 3.25
N PRO A 73 -21.57 -9.05 3.67
CA PRO A 73 -20.22 -8.52 3.46
C PRO A 73 -19.27 -9.57 4.00
N PRO A 74 -18.21 -9.97 3.27
CA PRO A 74 -17.23 -10.88 3.83
C PRO A 74 -16.82 -10.27 5.17
N SER A 75 -17.08 -10.99 6.27
CA SER A 75 -16.85 -10.49 7.64
C SER A 75 -15.38 -10.11 7.88
N VAL A 76 -14.51 -10.36 6.90
CA VAL A 76 -13.11 -10.05 6.91
C VAL A 76 -12.77 -9.53 5.50
N SER A 77 -12.29 -8.28 5.42
CA SER A 77 -11.75 -7.73 4.17
C SER A 77 -10.62 -8.64 3.64
N PRO A 78 -10.42 -8.75 2.32
CA PRO A 78 -9.35 -9.58 1.74
C PRO A 78 -7.94 -9.20 2.23
N THR A 79 -7.76 -7.97 2.68
CA THR A 79 -6.53 -7.40 3.25
C THR A 79 -6.29 -7.79 4.71
N GLN A 80 -7.22 -8.49 5.37
CA GLN A 80 -7.11 -8.89 6.77
C GLN A 80 -7.02 -10.40 6.95
N ARG A 81 -6.36 -11.11 6.04
CA ARG A 81 -6.15 -12.54 6.21
C ARG A 81 -5.22 -12.77 7.40
N GLY A 82 -5.75 -13.41 8.45
CA GLY A 82 -4.95 -13.96 9.54
C GLY A 82 -3.87 -14.90 8.99
N ILE A 83 -2.85 -15.15 9.80
CA ILE A 83 -1.67 -15.92 9.42
C ILE A 83 -2.07 -17.25 8.76
N HIS A 84 -1.43 -17.57 7.64
CA HIS A 84 -1.78 -18.75 6.85
C HIS A 84 -1.79 -20.03 7.73
N HIS A 85 -2.80 -20.89 7.57
CA HIS A 85 -3.00 -22.09 8.39
C HIS A 85 -1.83 -23.10 8.30
N SER A 86 -0.93 -22.92 7.34
CA SER A 86 0.30 -23.73 7.19
C SER A 86 1.52 -23.16 7.93
N SER A 87 1.37 -22.08 8.72
CA SER A 87 2.49 -21.52 9.48
C SER A 87 2.99 -22.52 10.53
N ASN A 88 4.30 -22.71 10.59
CA ASN A 88 4.94 -23.62 11.53
C ASN A 88 5.73 -22.81 12.57
N PRO A 89 5.30 -22.75 13.84
CA PRO A 89 5.95 -21.92 14.86
C PRO A 89 7.38 -22.35 15.23
N SER A 90 7.84 -23.49 14.71
CA SER A 90 9.23 -23.96 14.90
C SER A 90 10.20 -23.39 13.85
N LEU A 91 9.69 -22.82 12.75
CA LEU A 91 10.53 -22.27 11.70
C LEU A 91 11.01 -20.85 12.04
N PRO A 92 12.25 -20.49 11.66
CA PRO A 92 12.72 -19.11 11.78
C PRO A 92 11.76 -18.15 11.09
N THR A 93 11.37 -17.11 11.82
CA THR A 93 10.38 -16.13 11.37
C THR A 93 11.04 -14.77 11.19
N ILE A 94 10.68 -14.08 10.12
CA ILE A 94 11.19 -12.77 9.74
C ILE A 94 10.00 -11.82 9.53
N VAL A 95 10.04 -10.66 10.16
CA VAL A 95 9.10 -9.55 9.98
C VAL A 95 9.81 -8.44 9.25
N GLU A 96 9.38 -8.12 8.04
CA GLU A 96 9.91 -6.98 7.28
C GLU A 96 8.92 -5.83 7.37
N THR A 97 9.39 -4.66 7.77
CA THR A 97 8.54 -3.46 7.85
C THR A 97 9.12 -2.33 7.03
N ASN A 98 8.23 -1.56 6.42
CA ASN A 98 8.57 -0.31 5.76
C ASN A 98 7.54 0.74 6.14
N ALA A 99 8.00 1.93 6.53
CA ALA A 99 7.15 3.08 6.72
C ALA A 99 7.40 4.11 5.62
N SER A 100 6.32 4.71 5.14
CA SER A 100 6.37 5.85 4.26
C SER A 100 5.75 7.07 4.94
N ASN A 101 5.72 8.19 4.23
CA ASN A 101 5.06 9.38 4.76
C ASN A 101 3.55 9.18 4.96
N TYR A 102 2.92 8.31 4.16
CA TYR A 102 1.47 8.16 4.10
C TYR A 102 0.96 6.78 4.51
N ALA A 103 1.79 5.74 4.49
CA ALA A 103 1.37 4.38 4.77
C ALA A 103 2.45 3.56 5.49
N LEU A 104 2.02 2.46 6.09
CA LEU A 104 2.86 1.42 6.67
C LEU A 104 2.63 0.13 5.88
N GLY A 105 3.70 -0.61 5.63
CA GLY A 105 3.67 -1.92 5.02
C GLY A 105 4.48 -2.92 5.85
N ALA A 106 3.96 -4.14 5.97
CA ALA A 106 4.66 -5.21 6.65
C ALA A 106 4.46 -6.57 5.96
N VAL A 107 5.49 -7.42 6.03
CA VAL A 107 5.47 -8.80 5.56
C VAL A 107 5.99 -9.71 6.65
N LEU A 108 5.22 -10.74 6.98
CA LEU A 108 5.63 -11.83 7.85
C LEU A 108 6.03 -13.01 6.99
N SER A 109 7.25 -13.52 7.16
CA SER A 109 7.80 -14.65 6.41
C SER A 109 8.37 -15.72 7.32
N GLN A 110 8.38 -16.96 6.85
CA GLN A 110 9.10 -18.06 7.48
C GLN A 110 10.20 -18.57 6.55
N VAL A 111 11.31 -18.99 7.14
CA VAL A 111 12.43 -19.58 6.41
C VAL A 111 12.36 -21.09 6.53
N SER A 112 12.31 -21.77 5.40
CA SER A 112 12.43 -23.22 5.29
C SER A 112 13.61 -23.59 4.38
N ASP A 113 13.84 -24.88 4.18
CA ASP A 113 14.89 -25.38 3.30
C ASP A 113 14.75 -24.88 1.85
N SER A 114 13.53 -24.55 1.42
CA SER A 114 13.25 -24.01 0.08
C SER A 114 13.35 -22.49 0.00
N GLY A 115 13.73 -21.81 1.09
CA GLY A 115 13.96 -20.36 1.13
C GLY A 115 12.96 -19.61 2.02
N LYS A 116 12.85 -18.30 1.78
CA LYS A 116 11.96 -17.40 2.52
C LYS A 116 10.57 -17.39 1.90
N HIS A 117 9.55 -17.74 2.68
CA HIS A 117 8.15 -17.81 2.24
C HIS A 117 7.28 -16.84 3.03
N PRO A 118 6.59 -15.90 2.38
CA PRO A 118 5.67 -15.01 3.06
C PRO A 118 4.42 -15.77 3.53
N ILE A 119 4.04 -15.58 4.78
CA ILE A 119 2.88 -16.21 5.44
C ILE A 119 1.77 -15.22 5.76
N ALA A 120 2.09 -13.93 5.85
CA ALA A 120 1.11 -12.86 5.95
C ALA A 120 1.66 -11.55 5.37
N PHE A 121 0.76 -10.74 4.85
CA PHE A 121 1.01 -9.38 4.38
C PHE A 121 0.01 -8.47 5.07
N ASP A 122 0.44 -7.27 5.45
CA ASP A 122 -0.46 -6.25 5.92
C ASP A 122 0.04 -4.88 5.46
N SER A 123 -0.90 -3.98 5.20
CA SER A 123 -0.61 -2.57 4.97
C SER A 123 -1.77 -1.69 5.41
N ARG A 124 -1.45 -0.47 5.84
CA ARG A 124 -2.46 0.53 6.15
C ARG A 124 -1.97 1.94 5.90
N LYS A 125 -2.93 2.83 5.67
CA LYS A 125 -2.68 4.27 5.66
C LYS A 125 -2.44 4.79 7.07
N ASN A 126 -1.55 5.77 7.17
CA ASN A 126 -1.32 6.54 8.39
C ASN A 126 -2.56 7.36 8.71
N ILE A 127 -2.96 7.38 9.99
CA ILE A 127 -4.03 8.28 10.44
C ILE A 127 -3.50 9.72 10.54
N PRO A 128 -4.36 10.75 10.56
CA PRO A 128 -3.92 12.14 10.52
C PRO A 128 -2.88 12.53 11.60
N SER A 129 -2.94 11.93 12.79
CA SER A 129 -1.95 12.15 13.83
C SER A 129 -0.58 11.53 13.51
N GLU A 130 -0.56 10.35 12.88
CA GLU A 130 0.67 9.64 12.51
C GLU A 130 1.37 10.29 11.32
N LEU A 131 0.63 10.96 10.44
CA LEU A 131 1.22 11.74 9.33
C LEU A 131 2.18 12.82 9.82
N ASN A 132 1.96 13.35 11.02
CA ASN A 132 2.77 14.40 11.64
C ASN A 132 4.01 13.87 12.36
N TYR A 133 4.19 12.55 12.46
CA TYR A 133 5.38 11.97 13.07
C TYR A 133 6.61 12.20 12.20
N GLU A 134 7.76 12.34 12.84
CA GLU A 134 9.03 12.33 12.14
C GLU A 134 9.26 10.96 11.48
N ILE A 135 10.04 10.92 10.40
CA ILE A 135 10.35 9.68 9.66
C ILE A 135 10.81 8.57 10.61
N HIS A 136 11.66 8.94 11.55
CA HIS A 136 12.21 8.04 12.55
C HIS A 136 11.12 7.38 13.43
N ASP A 137 10.13 8.14 13.87
CA ASP A 137 9.00 7.64 14.66
C ASP A 137 8.03 6.82 13.81
N LYS A 138 7.87 7.17 12.52
CA LYS A 138 7.05 6.38 11.57
C LYS A 138 7.64 5.00 11.35
N GLU A 139 8.96 4.88 11.23
CA GLU A 139 9.62 3.58 11.08
C GLU A 139 9.43 2.69 12.33
N VAL A 140 9.56 3.25 13.56
CA VAL A 140 9.24 2.52 14.80
C VAL A 140 7.77 2.13 14.84
N LEU A 141 6.87 3.05 14.46
CA LEU A 141 5.44 2.81 14.41
C LEU A 141 5.10 1.65 13.47
N GLY A 142 5.79 1.54 12.32
CA GLY A 142 5.68 0.41 11.40
C GLY A 142 5.92 -0.94 12.09
N ILE A 143 7.02 -1.04 12.85
CA ILE A 143 7.35 -2.23 13.64
C ILE A 143 6.26 -2.51 14.69
N VAL A 144 5.95 -1.52 15.54
CA VAL A 144 4.95 -1.66 16.61
C VAL A 144 3.61 -2.12 16.06
N TRP A 145 3.18 -1.53 14.95
CA TRP A 145 1.93 -1.88 14.29
C TRP A 145 1.94 -3.32 13.75
N ALA A 146 3.01 -3.73 13.06
CA ALA A 146 3.14 -5.08 12.54
C ALA A 146 3.14 -6.13 13.67
N LEU A 147 3.86 -5.88 14.76
CA LEU A 147 3.90 -6.80 15.90
C LEU A 147 2.57 -6.82 16.67
N LYS A 148 1.84 -5.70 16.75
CA LYS A 148 0.46 -5.69 17.27
C LYS A 148 -0.46 -6.57 16.42
N ARG A 149 -0.30 -6.51 15.11
CA ARG A 149 -1.15 -7.24 14.16
C ARG A 149 -0.96 -8.75 14.26
N TRP A 150 0.27 -9.20 14.44
CA TRP A 150 0.62 -10.63 14.51
C TRP A 150 1.01 -11.09 15.91
N ARG A 151 0.53 -10.38 16.94
CA ARG A 151 0.92 -10.57 18.34
C ARG A 151 0.81 -12.03 18.80
N ASP A 152 -0.36 -12.64 18.61
CA ASP A 152 -0.65 -13.98 19.12
C ASP A 152 0.31 -15.03 18.56
N PHE A 153 0.66 -14.90 17.27
CA PHE A 153 1.59 -15.79 16.63
C PHE A 153 3.03 -15.54 17.07
N LEU A 154 3.47 -14.28 17.09
CA LEU A 154 4.83 -13.91 17.47
C LEU A 154 5.14 -14.27 18.93
N LEU A 155 4.16 -14.18 19.83
CA LEU A 155 4.29 -14.63 21.21
C LEU A 155 4.29 -16.16 21.35
N SER A 156 3.73 -16.89 20.37
CA SER A 156 3.74 -18.36 20.37
C SER A 156 5.04 -18.96 19.85
N LEU A 157 5.97 -18.15 19.31
CA LEU A 157 7.26 -18.61 18.83
C LEU A 157 8.18 -18.99 19.99
N SER A 158 8.86 -20.14 19.86
CA SER A 158 9.83 -20.59 20.86
C SER A 158 11.22 -19.96 20.68
N SER A 159 11.53 -19.47 19.48
CA SER A 159 12.81 -18.87 19.12
C SER A 159 12.66 -17.37 18.89
N PRO A 160 13.74 -16.58 19.07
CA PRO A 160 13.71 -15.17 18.69
C PRO A 160 13.43 -15.05 17.19
N PHE A 161 12.57 -14.12 16.82
CA PHE A 161 12.34 -13.76 15.41
C PHE A 161 13.13 -12.51 15.04
N GLU A 162 13.30 -12.32 13.74
CA GLU A 162 14.06 -11.21 13.18
C GLU A 162 13.13 -10.11 12.66
N VAL A 163 13.43 -8.85 12.96
CA VAL A 163 12.75 -7.70 12.39
C VAL A 163 13.70 -6.99 11.42
N LEU A 164 13.34 -6.96 10.14
CA LEU A 164 14.10 -6.26 9.11
C LEU A 164 13.54 -4.85 8.89
N THR A 165 14.44 -3.87 8.93
CA THR A 165 14.14 -2.47 8.69
C THR A 165 15.11 -1.87 7.68
N ASN A 166 14.58 -0.93 6.88
CA ASN A 166 15.34 -0.09 5.96
C ASN A 166 16.11 1.06 6.65
N HIS A 167 16.06 1.15 7.99
CA HIS A 167 16.59 2.28 8.76
C HIS A 167 17.60 1.83 9.83
N SER A 168 18.88 2.19 9.66
CA SER A 168 19.99 1.63 10.44
C SER A 168 19.98 2.02 11.92
N SER A 169 19.48 3.21 12.26
CA SER A 169 19.43 3.69 13.64
C SER A 169 18.46 2.89 14.54
N LEU A 170 17.51 2.15 13.96
CA LEU A 170 16.53 1.37 14.72
C LEU A 170 17.13 0.14 15.39
N GLN A 171 18.30 -0.33 14.96
CA GLN A 171 19.03 -1.42 15.62
C GLN A 171 19.24 -1.13 17.12
N TYR A 172 19.42 0.14 17.48
CA TYR A 172 19.70 0.57 18.84
C TYR A 172 18.48 1.11 19.58
N PHE A 173 17.28 1.02 18.99
CA PHE A 173 16.06 1.62 19.56
C PHE A 173 15.80 1.13 20.99
N MET A 174 15.86 -0.19 21.22
CA MET A 174 15.61 -0.80 22.53
C MET A 174 16.72 -0.51 23.57
N SER A 175 17.90 -0.07 23.12
CA SER A 175 19.05 0.25 24.00
C SER A 175 19.25 1.76 24.22
N SER A 176 18.44 2.59 23.57
CA SER A 176 18.58 4.04 23.66
C SER A 176 18.22 4.57 25.05
N LYS A 177 19.02 5.50 25.58
CA LYS A 177 18.87 6.04 26.95
C LYS A 177 17.86 7.18 27.05
N VAL A 178 17.54 7.83 25.94
CA VAL A 178 16.65 8.99 25.89
C VAL A 178 15.57 8.67 24.86
N LEU A 179 14.35 8.42 25.35
CA LEU A 179 13.17 8.15 24.54
C LEU A 179 12.13 9.24 24.80
N THR A 180 11.38 9.61 23.78
CA THR A 180 10.16 10.40 23.97
C THR A 180 9.11 9.58 24.73
N HIS A 181 8.10 10.23 25.30
CA HIS A 181 7.02 9.53 26.00
C HIS A 181 6.35 8.47 25.09
N CYS A 182 6.12 8.80 23.83
CA CYS A 182 5.53 7.87 22.85
C CYS A 182 6.44 6.67 22.59
N GLN A 183 7.73 6.92 22.35
CA GLN A 183 8.72 5.87 22.14
C GLN A 183 8.90 4.97 23.38
N ALA A 184 8.78 5.51 24.58
CA ALA A 184 8.83 4.73 25.81
C ALA A 184 7.65 3.76 25.92
N CYS A 185 6.43 4.22 25.63
CA CYS A 185 5.25 3.33 25.56
C CYS A 185 5.40 2.25 24.48
N TRP A 186 6.01 2.58 23.34
CA TRP A 186 6.31 1.60 22.31
C TRP A 186 7.39 0.61 22.75
N ALA A 187 8.46 1.06 23.40
CA ALA A 187 9.50 0.19 23.93
C ALA A 187 8.97 -0.79 24.99
N GLU A 188 8.06 -0.33 25.86
CA GLU A 188 7.35 -1.19 26.82
C GLU A 188 6.56 -2.29 26.11
N PHE A 189 5.77 -1.95 25.10
CA PHE A 189 5.05 -2.94 24.28
C PHE A 189 6.00 -3.90 23.56
N LEU A 190 7.09 -3.40 22.98
CA LEU A 190 8.07 -4.22 22.29
C LEU A 190 8.79 -5.18 23.25
N SER A 191 8.97 -4.82 24.52
CA SER A 191 9.64 -5.66 25.51
C SER A 191 8.94 -6.99 25.81
N GLU A 192 7.67 -7.12 25.43
CA GLU A 192 6.91 -8.36 25.56
C GLU A 192 7.33 -9.43 24.55
N PHE A 193 8.04 -9.05 23.48
CA PHE A 193 8.45 -9.93 22.40
C PHE A 193 9.94 -10.28 22.49
N HIS A 194 10.28 -11.49 22.04
CA HIS A 194 11.68 -11.93 21.92
C HIS A 194 12.13 -11.79 20.46
N PHE A 195 12.82 -10.69 20.14
CA PHE A 195 13.27 -10.40 18.76
C PHE A 195 14.56 -9.60 18.75
N TYR A 196 15.17 -9.51 17.56
CA TYR A 196 16.27 -8.60 17.26
C TYR A 196 16.01 -7.84 15.97
N ILE A 197 16.55 -6.63 15.85
CA ILE A 197 16.37 -5.75 14.70
C ILE A 197 17.63 -5.80 13.83
N THR A 198 17.46 -6.13 12.56
CA THR A 198 18.54 -6.13 11.56
C THR A 198 18.26 -5.07 10.50
N TYR A 199 19.30 -4.32 10.11
CA TYR A 199 19.21 -3.34 9.04
C TYR A 199 19.43 -4.02 7.68
N HIS A 200 18.52 -3.79 6.74
CA HIS A 200 18.71 -4.14 5.35
C HIS A 200 18.64 -2.89 4.48
N PRO A 201 19.62 -2.64 3.58
CA PRO A 201 19.55 -1.53 2.65
C PRO A 201 18.26 -1.61 1.80
N GLY A 202 17.60 -0.47 1.61
CA GLY A 202 16.29 -0.38 0.96
C GLY A 202 16.21 -0.95 -0.46
N SER A 203 17.33 -1.15 -1.16
CA SER A 203 17.36 -1.81 -2.49
C SER A 203 17.01 -3.31 -2.44
N LEU A 204 17.02 -3.92 -1.24
CA LEU A 204 16.70 -5.33 -1.04
C LEU A 204 15.28 -5.55 -0.45
N ALA A 205 14.60 -4.48 -0.02
CA ALA A 205 13.30 -4.52 0.67
C ALA A 205 12.10 -4.42 -0.29
N ASN A 206 12.18 -5.04 -1.47
CA ASN A 206 11.23 -4.84 -2.58
C ASN A 206 9.76 -5.08 -2.20
N LEU A 207 9.48 -6.07 -1.35
CA LEU A 207 8.11 -6.45 -0.99
C LEU A 207 7.40 -5.41 -0.12
N PRO A 208 7.85 -5.11 1.12
CA PRO A 208 7.20 -4.11 1.97
C PRO A 208 7.26 -2.71 1.36
N ASN A 209 8.32 -2.38 0.60
CA ASN A 209 8.39 -1.12 -0.15
C ASN A 209 7.23 -0.99 -1.13
N SER A 210 6.94 -2.04 -1.91
CA SER A 210 5.81 -1.97 -2.84
C SER A 210 4.50 -1.66 -2.11
N LEU A 211 4.25 -2.29 -0.96
CA LEU A 211 2.99 -2.12 -0.21
C LEU A 211 2.77 -0.70 0.31
N SER A 212 3.80 -0.01 0.78
CA SER A 212 3.66 1.36 1.28
C SER A 212 3.81 2.41 0.16
N TRP A 213 4.60 2.13 -0.88
CA TRP A 213 4.93 3.11 -1.92
C TRP A 213 3.78 3.38 -2.88
N TRP A 214 2.94 2.38 -3.18
CA TRP A 214 1.75 2.60 -4.01
C TRP A 214 0.82 3.65 -3.38
N ASP A 215 0.65 3.63 -2.06
CA ASP A 215 -0.19 4.62 -1.36
C ASP A 215 0.38 6.05 -1.46
N ASP A 216 1.71 6.21 -1.41
CA ASP A 216 2.38 7.51 -1.60
C ASP A 216 2.10 8.07 -3.00
N VAL A 217 2.28 7.26 -4.04
CA VAL A 217 2.10 7.69 -5.44
C VAL A 217 0.64 8.06 -5.72
N TYR A 218 -0.31 7.26 -5.25
CA TYR A 218 -1.74 7.52 -5.45
C TYR A 218 -2.19 8.79 -4.72
N LEU A 219 -1.71 9.01 -3.50
CA LEU A 219 -2.11 10.17 -2.69
C LEU A 219 -1.44 11.47 -3.15
N GLU A 220 -0.17 11.41 -3.58
CA GLU A 220 0.50 12.58 -4.15
C GLU A 220 -0.17 13.04 -5.45
N ARG A 221 -0.58 12.09 -6.32
CA ARG A 221 -1.38 12.41 -7.52
C ARG A 221 -2.70 13.09 -7.17
N LYS A 222 -3.41 12.60 -6.15
CA LYS A 222 -4.68 13.19 -5.70
C LYS A 222 -4.48 14.58 -5.10
N ARG A 223 -3.38 14.81 -4.37
CA ARG A 223 -3.02 16.11 -3.83
C ARG A 223 -2.74 17.11 -4.95
N ILE A 224 -1.93 16.72 -5.94
CA ILE A 224 -1.61 17.55 -7.11
C ILE A 224 -2.87 17.89 -7.91
N SER A 225 -3.76 16.91 -8.16
CA SER A 225 -5.00 17.17 -8.89
C SER A 225 -5.95 18.11 -8.13
N SER A 226 -6.08 17.93 -6.80
CA SER A 226 -6.89 18.83 -5.97
C SER A 226 -6.33 20.24 -5.82
N ALA A 227 -5.00 20.41 -5.84
CA ALA A 227 -4.35 21.72 -5.78
C ALA A 227 -4.41 22.49 -7.11
N ARG A 228 -4.71 21.81 -8.23
CA ARG A 228 -4.86 22.42 -9.56
C ARG A 228 -6.27 22.96 -9.82
N ILE A 229 -7.23 22.65 -8.94
CA ILE A 229 -8.67 23.00 -9.06
C ILE A 229 -9.04 24.22 -8.17
N GLN A 230 -8.08 24.83 -7.46
CA GLN A 230 -8.26 26.08 -6.69
C GLN A 230 -7.59 27.26 -7.38
#